data_AF-A0A1B1ZH07-F1
#
_entry.id   AF-A0A1B1ZH07-F1
#
_cell.length_a   1.000
_cell.length_b   1.000
_cell.length_c   1.000
_cell.angle_alpha   90.00
_cell.angle_beta   90.00
_cell.angle_gamma   90.00
#
_symmetry.space_group_name_H-M   'P 1'
#
loop_
_entity.id
_entity.type
_entity.pdbx_description
1 polymer ?
#
loop_
_entity_poly.entity_id
_entity_poly.type
_entity_poly.pdbx_seq_one_letter_code
_entity_poly.pdbx_strand_id
1 'polypeptide(L)'
;MPDPNSPPPLFRRAVSSLASVAPRPELVVRALEAPPRLAPYSWATSVEADIGHRGDGTDDLDEPDTSGRLILLHDPDGQDRWQGTFRLVCFVQARLEPGQLGDDMLPRIGWSWLTDALGHAGAAFTALGGTVTQTASVRFGGLGEASLTADDDPPREDDVELRASWTPTESDADLTRHAVAFGSLVATAAGLPPAGAVPLSRSPG
;
A
#
# COMPACT_ATOMS: atom_id res chain seq x y z
N MET A 1 23.42 -23.94 21.98
CA MET A 1 22.32 -24.20 21.03
C MET A 1 21.78 -22.85 20.60
N PRO A 2 21.39 -22.65 19.32
CA PRO A 2 20.64 -21.45 18.96
C PRO A 2 19.35 -21.41 19.78
N ASP A 3 18.95 -20.23 20.26
CA ASP A 3 17.70 -20.06 20.99
C ASP A 3 16.54 -20.50 20.08
N PRO A 4 15.61 -21.35 20.57
CA PRO A 4 14.45 -21.80 19.79
C PRO A 4 13.51 -20.63 19.43
N ASN A 5 13.71 -19.47 20.04
CA ASN A 5 12.96 -18.24 19.79
C ASN A 5 13.71 -17.23 18.90
N SER A 6 14.91 -17.57 18.41
CA SER A 6 15.65 -16.72 17.48
C SER A 6 15.05 -16.85 16.07
N PRO A 7 14.83 -15.74 15.34
CA PRO A 7 14.26 -15.83 14.01
C PRO A 7 15.16 -16.62 13.03
N PRO A 8 14.58 -17.50 12.18
CA PRO A 8 15.33 -18.29 11.22
C PRO A 8 16.23 -17.42 10.32
N PRO A 9 17.39 -17.93 9.86
CA PRO A 9 18.28 -17.17 8.97
C PRO A 9 17.58 -16.64 7.71
N LEU A 10 16.71 -17.45 7.08
CA LEU A 10 15.93 -17.04 5.91
C LEU A 10 14.99 -15.87 6.22
N PHE A 11 14.29 -15.92 7.36
CA PHE A 11 13.42 -14.83 7.79
C PHE A 11 14.22 -13.53 8.02
N ARG A 12 15.38 -13.62 8.69
CA ARG A 12 16.24 -12.45 8.90
C ARG A 12 16.73 -11.84 7.59
N ARG A 13 17.08 -12.67 6.61
CA ARG A 13 17.48 -12.21 5.27
C ARG A 13 16.32 -11.53 4.55
N ALA A 14 15.14 -12.13 4.56
CA ALA A 14 13.92 -11.55 4.00
C ALA A 14 13.63 -10.17 4.60
N VAL A 15 13.59 -10.06 5.93
CA VAL A 15 13.38 -8.79 6.63
C VAL A 15 14.45 -7.76 6.27
N SER A 16 15.72 -8.16 6.24
CA SER A 16 16.82 -7.26 5.86
C SER A 16 16.67 -6.73 4.43
N SER A 17 16.27 -7.58 3.48
CA SER A 17 16.09 -7.19 2.07
C SER A 17 14.86 -6.30 1.83
N LEU A 18 13.81 -6.47 2.63
CA LEU A 18 12.62 -5.60 2.60
C LEU A 18 12.95 -4.22 3.18
N ALA A 19 13.67 -4.19 4.30
CA ALA A 19 14.01 -2.96 5.01
C ALA A 19 15.15 -2.16 4.38
N SER A 20 15.93 -2.73 3.45
CA SER A 20 17.07 -2.05 2.81
C SER A 20 16.69 -1.13 1.64
N VAL A 21 15.44 -1.18 1.18
CA VAL A 21 14.99 -0.36 0.05
C VAL A 21 14.86 1.09 0.49
N ALA A 22 15.61 1.99 -0.18
CA ALA A 22 15.45 3.42 0.02
C ALA A 22 14.12 3.88 -0.61
N PRO A 23 13.20 4.48 0.17
CA PRO A 23 11.97 5.01 -0.39
C PRO A 23 12.26 6.24 -1.27
N ARG A 24 11.34 6.52 -2.21
CA ARG A 24 11.31 7.82 -2.88
C ARG A 24 11.02 8.94 -1.85
N PRO A 25 11.46 10.19 -2.09
CA PRO A 25 11.33 11.28 -1.12
C PRO A 25 9.89 11.55 -0.65
N GLU A 26 8.90 11.26 -1.49
CA GLU A 26 7.48 11.47 -1.20
C GLU A 26 6.85 10.33 -0.36
N LEU A 27 7.60 9.27 -0.05
CA LEU A 27 7.12 8.15 0.75
C LEU A 27 7.83 8.08 2.09
N VAL A 28 7.05 8.07 3.17
CA VAL A 28 7.53 7.92 4.53
C VAL A 28 7.34 6.47 4.95
N VAL A 29 8.44 5.78 5.28
CA VAL A 29 8.42 4.37 5.70
C VAL A 29 8.59 4.28 7.21
N ARG A 30 7.73 3.50 7.88
CA ARG A 30 7.80 3.29 9.33
C ARG A 30 7.72 1.80 9.67
N ALA A 31 8.39 1.39 10.75
CA ALA A 31 8.23 0.06 11.30
C ALA A 31 6.85 -0.08 11.96
N LEU A 32 6.23 -1.25 11.84
CA LEU A 32 4.96 -1.57 12.51
C LEU A 32 5.08 -2.87 13.30
N GLU A 33 4.27 -2.99 14.35
CA GLU A 33 4.02 -4.28 14.98
C GLU A 33 3.15 -5.14 14.06
N ALA A 34 3.63 -6.34 13.73
CA ALA A 34 2.86 -7.28 12.95
C ALA A 34 1.67 -7.80 13.80
N PRO A 35 0.49 -8.02 13.19
CA PRO A 35 -0.65 -8.56 13.91
C PRO A 35 -0.32 -9.91 14.57
N PRO A 36 -0.71 -10.13 15.83
CA PRO A 36 -0.30 -11.31 16.57
C PRO A 36 -0.92 -12.58 15.98
N ARG A 37 -0.22 -13.70 16.10
CA ARG A 37 -0.70 -15.07 15.81
C ARG A 37 -1.06 -15.35 14.34
N LEU A 38 -0.53 -14.59 13.38
CA LEU A 38 -0.66 -14.90 11.95
C LEU A 38 0.31 -15.99 11.48
N ALA A 39 1.49 -16.06 12.09
CA ALA A 39 2.58 -16.98 11.74
C ALA A 39 3.57 -17.12 12.92
N PRO A 40 4.43 -18.15 12.95
CA PRO A 40 5.51 -18.25 13.93
C PRO A 40 6.45 -17.04 13.92
N TYR A 41 6.76 -16.50 12.72
CA TYR A 41 7.57 -15.30 12.55
C TYR A 41 6.86 -14.31 11.63
N SER A 42 6.87 -13.03 12.02
CA SER A 42 6.25 -11.97 11.23
C SER A 42 6.99 -10.65 11.36
N TRP A 43 6.89 -9.84 10.32
CA TRP A 43 7.46 -8.49 10.24
C TRP A 43 6.49 -7.58 9.49
N ALA A 44 6.42 -6.31 9.85
CA ALA A 44 5.53 -5.36 9.21
C ALA A 44 6.16 -3.97 9.07
N THR A 45 5.71 -3.25 8.03
CA THR A 45 6.06 -1.84 7.79
C THR A 45 4.85 -1.11 7.23
N SER A 46 4.74 0.20 7.53
CA SER A 46 3.86 1.11 6.81
C SER A 46 4.64 2.00 5.86
N VAL A 47 3.93 2.44 4.83
CA VAL A 47 4.38 3.45 3.87
C VAL A 47 3.25 4.45 3.74
N GLU A 48 3.54 5.71 3.98
CA GLU A 48 2.59 6.83 3.85
C GLU A 48 3.09 7.73 2.71
N ALA A 49 2.19 8.18 1.84
CA ALA A 49 2.53 9.19 0.85
C ALA A 49 2.35 10.59 1.46
N ASP A 50 3.42 11.37 1.50
CA ASP A 50 3.39 12.77 1.92
C ASP A 50 3.17 13.64 0.67
N ILE A 51 1.90 13.91 0.36
CA ILE A 51 1.48 14.69 -0.81
C ILE A 51 1.29 16.18 -0.44
N GLY A 52 1.39 16.54 0.86
CA GLY A 52 1.08 17.86 1.42
C GLY A 52 1.93 19.04 0.91
N HIS A 53 2.84 18.81 -0.03
CA HIS A 53 3.66 19.85 -0.67
C HIS A 53 3.22 20.23 -2.10
N ARG A 54 2.02 19.81 -2.55
CA ARG A 54 1.43 20.28 -3.82
C ARG A 54 0.51 21.51 -3.67
N GLY A 55 1.00 22.52 -2.95
CA GLY A 55 0.85 23.93 -3.36
C GLY A 55 -0.56 24.53 -3.48
N ASP A 56 -1.29 24.64 -2.39
CA ASP A 56 -2.19 25.78 -2.13
C ASP A 56 -2.24 26.20 -0.66
N GLY A 57 -1.68 25.40 0.26
CA GLY A 57 -1.51 25.77 1.66
C GLY A 57 -2.83 25.83 2.43
N THR A 58 -3.88 25.13 1.97
CA THR A 58 -5.19 25.15 2.62
C THR A 58 -5.69 23.82 3.18
N ASP A 59 -4.98 22.71 3.01
CA ASP A 59 -5.43 21.41 3.53
C ASP A 59 -4.91 21.11 4.94
N ASP A 60 -5.73 21.49 5.93
CA ASP A 60 -5.72 20.95 7.30
C ASP A 60 -6.23 19.49 7.29
N LEU A 61 -5.48 18.56 6.71
CA LEU A 61 -5.72 17.13 6.87
C LEU A 61 -4.58 16.51 7.68
N ASP A 62 -4.87 16.22 8.96
CA ASP A 62 -3.96 15.56 9.91
C ASP A 62 -3.63 14.08 9.54
N GLU A 63 -4.27 13.52 8.51
CA GLU A 63 -4.06 12.13 8.06
C GLU A 63 -3.61 12.05 6.59
N PRO A 64 -2.63 11.20 6.24
CA PRO A 64 -2.17 11.06 4.88
C PRO A 64 -3.25 10.46 3.97
N ASP A 65 -3.53 11.12 2.84
CA ASP A 65 -4.54 10.70 1.84
C ASP A 65 -4.28 9.31 1.23
N THR A 66 -3.07 8.78 1.37
CA THR A 66 -2.72 7.43 0.93
C THR A 66 -1.74 6.77 1.89
N SER A 67 -2.08 5.55 2.32
CA SER A 67 -1.20 4.72 3.13
C SER A 67 -1.24 3.26 2.71
N GLY A 68 -0.13 2.57 2.98
CA GLY A 68 0.03 1.16 2.75
C GLY A 68 0.66 0.48 3.96
N ARG A 69 0.30 -0.78 4.19
CA ARG A 69 0.98 -1.69 5.11
C ARG A 69 1.41 -2.94 4.36
N LEU A 70 2.64 -3.37 4.60
CA LEU A 70 3.17 -4.65 4.11
C LEU A 70 3.55 -5.51 5.30
N ILE A 71 3.10 -6.76 5.29
CA ILE A 71 3.36 -7.76 6.32
C ILE A 71 4.03 -8.96 5.66
N LEU A 72 5.18 -9.36 6.17
CA LEU A 72 5.84 -10.62 5.87
C LEU A 72 5.46 -11.63 6.95
N LEU A 73 4.93 -12.78 6.52
CA LEU A 73 4.67 -13.95 7.35
C LEU A 73 5.64 -15.06 6.96
N HIS A 74 6.14 -15.79 7.95
CA HIS A 74 7.01 -16.93 7.73
C HIS A 74 6.70 -18.08 8.67
N ASP A 75 6.59 -19.25 8.06
CA ASP A 75 6.43 -20.53 8.71
C ASP A 75 7.50 -21.48 8.12
N PRO A 76 8.54 -21.85 8.89
CA PRO A 76 9.62 -22.72 8.40
C PRO A 76 9.12 -24.08 7.93
N ASP A 77 8.03 -24.57 8.50
CA ASP A 77 7.43 -25.86 8.15
C ASP A 77 6.52 -25.75 6.90
N GLY A 78 6.23 -24.52 6.47
CA GLY A 78 5.38 -24.21 5.32
C GLY A 78 3.89 -24.31 5.62
N GLN A 79 3.08 -23.68 4.77
CA GLN A 79 1.63 -23.79 4.85
C GLN A 79 1.01 -24.05 3.48
N ASP A 80 0.14 -25.05 3.37
CA ASP A 80 -0.54 -25.41 2.11
C ASP A 80 -1.32 -24.23 1.51
N ARG A 81 -1.96 -23.42 2.36
CA ARG A 81 -2.69 -22.21 1.94
C ARG A 81 -1.78 -21.14 1.34
N TRP A 82 -0.52 -21.11 1.75
CA TRP A 82 0.48 -20.19 1.19
C TRP A 82 1.17 -20.81 -0.02
N GLN A 83 1.17 -22.14 -0.16
CA GLN A 83 1.95 -22.84 -1.19
C GLN A 83 3.46 -22.50 -1.08
N GLY A 84 3.94 -22.35 0.16
CA GLY A 84 5.32 -21.96 0.46
C GLY A 84 5.53 -21.70 1.95
N THR A 85 6.74 -21.27 2.29
CA THR A 85 7.16 -20.93 3.67
C THR A 85 7.04 -19.44 3.98
N PHE A 86 6.78 -18.61 2.97
CA PHE A 86 6.58 -17.17 3.10
C PHE A 86 5.22 -16.76 2.56
N ARG A 87 4.65 -15.70 3.13
CA ARG A 87 3.48 -15.00 2.59
C ARG A 87 3.65 -13.51 2.80
N LEU A 88 3.53 -12.74 1.72
CA LEU A 88 3.41 -11.29 1.79
C LEU A 88 1.92 -10.94 1.79
N VAL A 89 1.53 -10.02 2.67
CA VAL A 89 0.17 -9.50 2.79
C VAL A 89 0.27 -7.98 2.73
N CYS A 90 -0.50 -7.34 1.87
CA CYS A 90 -0.58 -5.90 1.80
C CYS A 90 -2.00 -5.38 2.01
N PHE A 91 -2.05 -4.16 2.54
CA PHE A 91 -3.23 -3.35 2.70
C PHE A 91 -2.87 -1.95 2.19
N VAL A 92 -3.58 -1.42 1.20
CA VAL A 92 -3.38 -0.06 0.70
C VAL A 92 -4.72 0.65 0.69
N GLN A 93 -4.77 1.86 1.24
CA GLN A 93 -5.92 2.73 1.17
C GLN A 93 -5.52 4.04 0.51
N ALA A 94 -6.41 4.59 -0.31
CA ALA A 94 -6.23 5.90 -0.92
C ALA A 94 -7.59 6.62 -1.01
N ARG A 95 -7.59 7.91 -0.69
CA ARG A 95 -8.71 8.81 -0.97
C ARG A 95 -8.76 9.09 -2.47
N LEU A 96 -9.96 9.05 -3.03
CA LEU A 96 -10.25 9.34 -4.43
C LEU A 96 -10.74 10.78 -4.58
N GLU A 97 -10.45 11.37 -5.73
CA GLU A 97 -10.96 12.69 -6.10
C GLU A 97 -12.48 12.63 -6.37
N PRO A 98 -13.23 13.68 -6.01
CA PRO A 98 -14.66 13.77 -6.30
C PRO A 98 -14.97 13.49 -7.77
N GLY A 99 -15.92 12.58 -8.03
CA GLY A 99 -16.34 12.21 -9.39
C GLY A 99 -15.59 11.02 -10.00
N GLN A 100 -14.60 10.43 -9.32
CA GLN A 100 -14.05 9.12 -9.70
C GLN A 100 -15.02 7.97 -9.37
N LEU A 101 -15.94 8.17 -8.40
CA LEU A 101 -16.85 7.12 -7.91
C LEU A 101 -18.02 6.90 -8.88
N GLY A 102 -17.81 5.98 -9.81
CA GLY A 102 -18.73 5.64 -10.90
C GLY A 102 -18.09 4.85 -12.04
N ASP A 103 -16.77 4.73 -12.05
CA ASP A 103 -16.08 3.85 -12.98
C ASP A 103 -16.14 2.40 -12.47
N ASP A 104 -17.01 1.59 -13.07
CA ASP A 104 -17.09 0.13 -12.85
C ASP A 104 -15.73 -0.58 -13.02
N MET A 105 -14.74 0.08 -13.64
CA MET A 105 -13.38 -0.40 -13.81
C MET A 105 -12.45 -0.11 -12.64
N LEU A 106 -12.80 0.76 -11.69
CA LEU A 106 -11.91 1.12 -10.58
C LEU A 106 -11.37 -0.09 -9.79
N PRO A 107 -12.18 -1.12 -9.45
CA PRO A 107 -11.64 -2.33 -8.84
C PRO A 107 -10.61 -3.05 -9.72
N ARG A 108 -10.79 -3.04 -11.04
CA ARG A 108 -9.85 -3.66 -12.01
C ARG A 108 -8.57 -2.84 -12.16
N ILE A 109 -8.70 -1.51 -12.20
CA ILE A 109 -7.58 -0.57 -12.25
C ILE A 109 -6.77 -0.65 -10.96
N GLY A 110 -7.45 -0.62 -9.81
CA GLY A 110 -6.82 -0.78 -8.50
C GLY A 110 -6.05 -2.09 -8.39
N TRP A 111 -6.62 -3.18 -8.93
CA TRP A 111 -5.92 -4.47 -8.99
C TRP A 111 -4.69 -4.42 -9.91
N SER A 112 -4.79 -3.71 -11.05
CA SER A 112 -3.67 -3.58 -11.98
C SER A 112 -2.48 -2.85 -11.36
N TRP A 113 -2.70 -1.88 -10.47
CA TRP A 113 -1.61 -1.20 -9.75
C TRP A 113 -0.67 -2.20 -9.05
N LEU A 114 -1.21 -3.24 -8.41
CA LEU A 114 -0.40 -4.27 -7.76
C LEU A 114 0.30 -5.17 -8.79
N THR A 115 -0.44 -5.69 -9.77
CA THR A 115 0.14 -6.63 -10.75
C THR A 115 1.20 -5.97 -11.60
N ASP A 116 0.99 -4.72 -11.98
CA ASP A 116 1.94 -3.93 -12.75
C ASP A 116 3.17 -3.61 -11.89
N ALA A 117 3.00 -3.20 -10.64
CA ALA A 117 4.14 -2.92 -9.77
C ALA A 117 5.02 -4.17 -9.53
N LEU A 118 4.40 -5.34 -9.31
CA LEU A 118 5.11 -6.62 -9.19
C LEU A 118 5.84 -6.97 -10.50
N GLY A 119 5.17 -6.81 -11.64
CA GLY A 119 5.74 -7.05 -12.96
C GLY A 119 6.93 -6.15 -13.29
N HIS A 120 6.81 -4.84 -13.07
CA HIS A 120 7.86 -3.85 -13.34
C HIS A 120 9.08 -4.04 -12.45
N ALA A 121 8.90 -4.40 -11.18
CA ALA A 121 10.01 -4.74 -10.28
C ALA A 121 10.66 -6.11 -10.62
N GLY A 122 9.98 -6.93 -11.43
CA GLY A 122 10.36 -8.31 -11.71
C GLY A 122 10.29 -9.19 -10.46
N ALA A 123 9.36 -8.90 -9.55
CA ALA A 123 9.14 -9.66 -8.33
C ALA A 123 8.42 -10.98 -8.68
N ALA A 124 9.06 -12.11 -8.40
CA ALA A 124 8.54 -13.41 -8.82
C ALA A 124 7.61 -13.97 -7.72
N PHE A 125 6.36 -14.28 -8.08
CA PHE A 125 5.35 -14.72 -7.11
C PHE A 125 4.47 -15.85 -7.64
N THR A 126 3.82 -16.53 -6.71
CA THR A 126 2.69 -17.43 -6.94
C THR A 126 1.55 -17.12 -5.96
N ALA A 127 0.42 -17.82 -6.12
CA ALA A 127 -0.74 -17.76 -5.22
C ALA A 127 -1.22 -16.33 -4.88
N LEU A 128 -1.13 -15.42 -5.87
CA LEU A 128 -1.62 -14.05 -5.77
C LEU A 128 -3.16 -14.05 -5.71
N GLY A 129 -3.70 -13.32 -4.74
CA GLY A 129 -5.13 -13.10 -4.62
C GLY A 129 -5.43 -11.94 -3.68
N GLY A 130 -6.64 -11.41 -3.78
CA GLY A 130 -7.03 -10.24 -3.00
C GLY A 130 -8.38 -9.68 -3.41
N THR A 131 -8.68 -8.49 -2.88
CA THR A 131 -9.89 -7.72 -3.13
C THR A 131 -9.53 -6.25 -3.29
N VAL A 132 -10.29 -5.56 -4.14
CA VAL A 132 -10.32 -4.09 -4.20
C VAL A 132 -11.74 -3.67 -3.85
N THR A 133 -11.87 -2.84 -2.83
CA THR A 133 -13.15 -2.34 -2.31
C THR A 133 -13.20 -0.84 -2.52
N GLN A 134 -14.34 -0.34 -2.97
CA GLN A 134 -14.62 1.08 -3.09
C GLN A 134 -15.69 1.46 -2.08
N THR A 135 -15.47 2.54 -1.35
CA THR A 135 -16.39 3.05 -0.33
C THR A 135 -16.79 4.48 -0.67
N ALA A 136 -18.09 4.74 -0.69
CA ALA A 136 -18.66 6.06 -0.85
C ALA A 136 -19.29 6.50 0.48
N SER A 137 -18.78 7.57 1.07
CA SER A 137 -19.28 8.09 2.35
C SER A 137 -19.88 9.48 2.13
N VAL A 138 -21.18 9.61 2.36
CA VAL A 138 -21.90 10.89 2.36
C VAL A 138 -22.29 11.22 3.79
N ARG A 139 -21.86 12.39 4.29
CA ARG A 139 -22.15 12.81 5.67
C ARG A 139 -23.40 13.70 5.70
N PHE A 140 -24.26 13.46 6.69
CA PHE A 140 -25.45 14.27 6.92
C PHE A 140 -25.46 14.76 8.38
N GLY A 141 -25.51 16.09 8.58
CA GLY A 141 -25.78 16.70 9.89
C GLY A 141 -24.56 16.88 10.81
N GLY A 142 -23.45 17.41 10.31
CA GLY A 142 -22.27 17.73 11.13
C GLY A 142 -22.48 18.95 12.04
N LEU A 143 -21.93 18.92 13.27
CA LEU A 143 -22.05 19.98 14.29
C LEU A 143 -21.37 21.33 13.94
N GLY A 144 -20.84 21.48 12.73
CA GLY A 144 -20.27 22.73 12.19
C GLY A 144 -20.89 23.19 10.87
N GLU A 145 -21.80 22.42 10.29
CA GLU A 145 -22.47 22.74 9.01
C GLU A 145 -23.71 23.59 9.28
N ALA A 146 -23.49 24.82 9.74
CA ALA A 146 -24.54 25.82 9.73
C ALA A 146 -24.90 26.11 8.26
N SER A 147 -26.09 25.65 7.85
CA SER A 147 -26.74 25.94 6.55
C SER A 147 -26.35 25.04 5.37
N LEU A 148 -26.48 23.72 5.48
CA LEU A 148 -26.86 22.93 4.29
C LEU A 148 -28.37 23.12 4.06
N THR A 149 -28.74 23.79 2.98
CA THR A 149 -30.13 23.84 2.50
C THR A 149 -30.46 22.55 1.75
N ALA A 150 -31.74 22.29 1.46
CA ALA A 150 -32.16 21.09 0.72
C ALA A 150 -31.55 20.98 -0.70
N ASP A 151 -30.92 22.06 -1.19
CA ASP A 151 -30.29 22.16 -2.51
C ASP A 151 -28.76 22.00 -2.46
N ASP A 152 -28.14 21.89 -1.27
CA ASP A 152 -26.68 21.72 -1.15
C ASP A 152 -26.31 20.23 -1.17
N ASP A 153 -25.38 19.85 -2.06
CA ASP A 153 -24.84 18.49 -2.09
C ASP A 153 -23.98 18.26 -0.84
N PRO A 154 -24.31 17.25 0.00
CA PRO A 154 -23.54 16.96 1.21
C PRO A 154 -22.09 16.60 0.88
N PRO A 155 -21.12 16.90 1.78
CA PRO A 155 -19.74 16.51 1.59
C PRO A 155 -19.63 14.99 1.41
N ARG A 156 -18.90 14.61 0.36
CA ARG A 156 -18.69 13.23 -0.04
C ARG A 156 -17.21 12.89 0.04
N GLU A 157 -16.90 11.77 0.67
CA GLU A 157 -15.56 11.19 0.71
C GLU A 157 -15.60 9.81 0.07
N ASP A 158 -14.68 9.59 -0.84
CA ASP A 158 -14.62 8.44 -1.71
C ASP A 158 -13.27 7.75 -1.49
N ASP A 159 -13.26 6.48 -1.10
CA ASP A 159 -12.05 5.76 -0.76
C ASP A 159 -11.93 4.46 -1.57
N VAL A 160 -10.69 4.09 -1.89
CA VAL A 160 -10.34 2.78 -2.42
C VAL A 160 -9.44 2.03 -1.44
N GLU A 161 -9.75 0.75 -1.24
CA GLU A 161 -8.99 -0.13 -0.38
C GLU A 161 -8.58 -1.40 -1.15
N LEU A 162 -7.29 -1.65 -1.26
CA LEU A 162 -6.71 -2.87 -1.82
C LEU A 162 -6.19 -3.76 -0.68
N ARG A 163 -6.68 -4.99 -0.63
CA ARG A 163 -6.14 -6.05 0.23
C ARG A 163 -5.65 -7.18 -0.63
N ALA A 164 -4.38 -7.53 -0.55
CA ALA A 164 -3.84 -8.62 -1.35
C ALA A 164 -2.81 -9.43 -0.57
N SER A 165 -2.56 -10.64 -1.07
CA SER A 165 -1.45 -11.44 -0.58
C SER A 165 -0.93 -12.38 -1.65
N TRP A 166 0.36 -12.68 -1.58
CA TRP A 166 1.06 -13.52 -2.53
C TRP A 166 2.22 -14.23 -1.87
N THR A 167 2.73 -15.24 -2.56
CA THR A 167 3.83 -16.08 -2.09
C THR A 167 5.06 -15.76 -2.94
N PRO A 168 6.13 -15.17 -2.38
CA PRO A 168 7.37 -14.94 -3.10
C PRO A 168 8.02 -16.28 -3.46
N THR A 169 8.72 -16.33 -4.59
CA THR A 169 9.31 -17.57 -5.14
C THR A 169 10.84 -17.56 -5.13
N GLU A 170 11.45 -16.48 -4.68
CA GLU A 170 12.89 -16.30 -4.55
C GLU A 170 13.46 -17.28 -3.50
N SER A 171 14.21 -18.27 -3.97
CA SER A 171 14.77 -19.34 -3.12
C SER A 171 15.78 -18.85 -2.08
N ASP A 172 16.37 -17.69 -2.32
CA ASP A 172 17.40 -17.11 -1.49
C ASP A 172 16.84 -16.13 -0.45
N ALA A 173 15.52 -15.90 -0.44
CA ALA A 173 14.83 -14.95 0.43
C ALA A 173 15.30 -13.49 0.26
N ASP A 174 15.81 -13.12 -0.92
CA ASP A 174 15.94 -11.72 -1.32
C ASP A 174 14.59 -11.19 -1.81
N LEU A 175 13.93 -10.40 -0.98
CA LEU A 175 12.62 -9.83 -1.25
C LEU A 175 12.68 -8.34 -1.63
N THR A 176 13.86 -7.81 -1.98
CA THR A 176 14.02 -6.40 -2.36
C THR A 176 13.08 -5.97 -3.49
N ARG A 177 12.84 -6.83 -4.49
CA ARG A 177 11.91 -6.55 -5.61
C ARG A 177 10.46 -6.40 -5.14
N HIS A 178 10.06 -7.15 -4.13
CA HIS A 178 8.72 -7.06 -3.55
C HIS A 178 8.54 -5.77 -2.76
N ALA A 179 9.57 -5.30 -2.04
CA ALA A 179 9.55 -4.00 -1.38
C ALA A 179 9.51 -2.83 -2.38
N VAL A 180 10.27 -2.90 -3.47
CA VAL A 180 10.20 -1.91 -4.56
C VAL A 180 8.80 -1.88 -5.17
N ALA A 181 8.22 -3.04 -5.51
CA ALA A 181 6.87 -3.15 -6.03
C ALA A 181 5.83 -2.55 -5.06
N PHE A 182 5.95 -2.83 -3.77
CA PHE A 182 5.04 -2.28 -2.77
C PHE A 182 5.14 -0.75 -2.68
N GLY A 183 6.34 -0.18 -2.67
CA GLY A 183 6.52 1.28 -2.72
C GLY A 183 5.94 1.90 -3.98
N SER A 184 6.11 1.27 -5.15
CA SER A 184 5.50 1.72 -6.40
C SER A 184 3.98 1.66 -6.35
N LEU A 185 3.40 0.60 -5.78
CA LEU A 185 1.95 0.49 -5.58
C LEU A 185 1.41 1.66 -4.74
N VAL A 186 2.02 1.95 -3.59
CA VAL A 186 1.58 3.08 -2.74
C VAL A 186 1.71 4.40 -3.49
N ALA A 187 2.81 4.61 -4.22
CA ALA A 187 3.00 5.81 -5.02
C ALA A 187 1.95 5.96 -6.13
N THR A 188 1.60 4.88 -6.82
CA THR A 188 0.57 4.89 -7.87
C THR A 188 -0.82 5.17 -7.28
N ALA A 189 -1.16 4.53 -6.14
CA ALA A 189 -2.41 4.80 -5.44
C ALA A 189 -2.51 6.27 -4.98
N ALA A 190 -1.39 6.87 -4.59
CA ALA A 190 -1.25 8.28 -4.24
C ALA A 190 -1.25 9.24 -5.45
N GLY A 191 -1.42 8.74 -6.68
CA GLY A 191 -1.36 9.58 -7.89
C GLY A 191 0.02 10.19 -8.16
N LEU A 192 1.09 9.68 -7.54
CA LEU A 192 2.44 10.16 -7.80
C LEU A 192 2.90 9.73 -9.21
N PRO A 193 3.59 10.61 -9.94
CA PRO A 193 4.15 10.22 -11.23
C PRO A 193 5.21 9.12 -11.05
N PRO A 194 5.50 8.34 -12.12
CA PRO A 194 6.60 7.38 -12.11
C PRO A 194 7.91 8.04 -11.64
N ALA A 195 8.70 7.32 -10.86
CA ALA A 195 9.95 7.85 -10.33
C ALA A 195 10.87 8.35 -11.46
N GLY A 196 11.38 9.57 -11.34
CA GLY A 196 12.25 10.20 -12.34
C GLY A 196 11.53 10.94 -13.47
N ALA A 197 10.19 11.00 -13.47
CA ALA A 197 9.45 11.87 -14.39
C ALA A 197 9.71 13.36 -14.05
N VAL A 198 10.31 14.09 -14.99
CA VAL A 198 10.48 15.55 -14.88
C VAL A 198 9.14 16.22 -15.22
N PRO A 199 8.57 17.07 -14.35
CA PRO A 199 7.37 17.82 -14.68
C PRO A 199 7.61 18.65 -15.94
N LEU A 200 6.73 18.52 -16.94
CA LEU A 200 6.74 19.40 -18.10
C LEU A 200 6.28 20.78 -17.65
N SER A 201 7.21 21.68 -17.36
CA SER A 201 6.92 23.09 -17.12
C SER A 201 6.28 23.66 -18.38
N ARG A 202 5.01 24.08 -18.32
CA ARG A 202 4.46 24.97 -19.35
C ARG A 202 5.18 26.31 -19.22
N SER A 203 5.95 26.71 -20.24
CA SER A 203 6.45 28.08 -20.32
C SER A 203 5.24 29.03 -20.34
N PRO A 204 5.24 30.09 -19.52
CA PRO A 204 4.30 31.19 -19.71
C PRO A 204 4.61 31.82 -21.07
N GLY A 205 3.61 31.82 -21.95
CA GLY A 205 3.60 32.62 -23.18
C GLY A 205 3.17 34.05 -22.90
#